data_AF-A0A949NXL6-F1
#
_entry.id   AF-A0A949NXL6-F1
#
_cell.length_a   1.000
_cell.length_b   1.000
_cell.length_c   1.000
_cell.angle_alpha   90.00
_cell.angle_beta   90.00
_cell.angle_gamma   90.00
#
_symmetry.space_group_name_H-M   'P 1'
#
loop_
_entity.id
_entity.type
_entity.pdbx_description
1 polymer ?
#
loop_
_entity_poly.entity_id
_entity_poly.type
_entity_poly.pdbx_seq_one_letter_code
_entity_poly.pdbx_strand_id
1 'polypeptide(L)'
;MELRTDRNELTVDWADRFRKLSEKKEYAAFVYSMEVDGKKKYYIGRTYSGFGRNGPIQPNVIIPFIYFYVIESIFEWLKNRAKIECFIHTHPKPKEGFTNRHFSPVDLKLLGLHRMKSVCVVPYENNEINIINK
;
A
#
# COMPACT_ATOMS: atom_id res chain seq x y z
N MET A 1 -14.16 -8.06 -7.04
CA MET A 1 -13.86 -6.95 -6.13
C MET A 1 -14.64 -7.19 -4.86
N GLU A 2 -13.96 -7.33 -3.72
CA GLU A 2 -14.61 -7.54 -2.43
C GLU A 2 -14.77 -6.18 -1.74
N LEU A 3 -16.00 -5.80 -1.40
CA LEU A 3 -16.32 -4.54 -0.74
C LEU A 3 -16.47 -4.76 0.76
N ARG A 4 -15.80 -3.95 1.57
CA ARG A 4 -15.90 -3.97 3.04
C ARG A 4 -16.35 -2.64 3.59
N THR A 5 -16.94 -2.66 4.78
CA THR A 5 -17.33 -1.45 5.52
C THR A 5 -16.19 -0.91 6.37
N ASP A 6 -15.26 -1.78 6.79
CA ASP A 6 -14.08 -1.39 7.54
C ASP A 6 -12.83 -1.47 6.66
N ARG A 7 -12.12 -0.34 6.57
CA ARG A 7 -10.82 -0.24 5.89
C ARG A 7 -9.75 -1.05 6.64
N ASN A 8 -9.79 -1.05 7.97
CA ASN A 8 -8.75 -1.63 8.80
C ASN A 8 -8.74 -3.16 8.68
N GLU A 9 -9.90 -3.81 8.73
CA GLU A 9 -10.04 -5.26 8.47
C GLU A 9 -9.44 -5.64 7.12
N LEU A 10 -9.77 -4.87 6.08
CA LEU A 10 -9.27 -5.08 4.72
C LEU A 10 -7.74 -4.94 4.63
N THR A 11 -7.19 -3.97 5.36
CA THR A 11 -5.74 -3.75 5.48
C THR A 11 -5.04 -4.87 6.26
N VAL A 12 -5.66 -5.38 7.33
CA VAL A 12 -5.15 -6.52 8.11
C VAL A 12 -5.10 -7.78 7.26
N ASP A 13 -6.19 -8.12 6.57
CA ASP A 13 -6.24 -9.31 5.72
C ASP A 13 -5.18 -9.26 4.61
N TRP A 14 -4.96 -8.08 4.03
CA TRP A 14 -3.91 -7.88 3.05
C TRP A 14 -2.52 -8.03 3.67
N ALA A 15 -2.29 -7.41 4.83
CA ALA A 15 -1.02 -7.49 5.54
C ALA A 15 -0.66 -8.95 5.86
N ASP A 16 -1.59 -9.73 6.38
CA ASP A 16 -1.35 -11.12 6.75
C ASP A 16 -1.03 -12.00 5.54
N ARG A 17 -1.63 -11.70 4.38
CA ARG A 17 -1.34 -12.40 3.13
C ARG A 17 0.05 -12.09 2.58
N PHE A 18 0.48 -10.83 2.63
CA PHE A 18 1.69 -10.38 1.91
C PHE A 18 2.93 -10.21 2.80
N ARG A 19 2.79 -10.08 4.12
CA ARG A 19 3.91 -9.89 5.06
C ARG A 19 4.96 -10.97 4.94
N LYS A 20 4.59 -12.25 5.01
CA LYS A 20 5.59 -13.34 4.90
C LYS A 20 6.20 -13.45 3.50
N LEU A 21 5.43 -13.05 2.47
CA LEU A 21 5.91 -13.06 1.09
C LEU A 21 6.93 -11.94 0.84
N SER A 22 6.96 -10.90 1.67
CA SER A 22 7.80 -9.73 1.47
C SER A 22 9.27 -9.94 1.83
N GLU A 23 9.69 -11.13 2.29
CA GLU A 23 11.04 -11.38 2.78
C GLU A 23 12.14 -10.78 1.87
N LYS A 24 11.99 -10.92 0.54
CA LYS A 24 12.99 -10.49 -0.45
C LYS A 24 12.56 -9.30 -1.31
N LYS A 25 11.30 -8.87 -1.23
CA LYS A 25 10.74 -7.82 -2.07
C LYS A 25 9.51 -7.18 -1.46
N GLU A 26 9.19 -5.97 -1.87
CA GLU A 26 7.99 -5.29 -1.42
C GLU A 26 6.78 -5.68 -2.25
N TYR A 27 5.61 -5.57 -1.65
CA TYR A 27 4.30 -5.66 -2.28
C TYR A 27 3.54 -4.40 -1.98
N ALA A 28 2.71 -3.94 -2.90
CA ALA A 28 1.92 -2.73 -2.70
C ALA A 28 0.57 -2.79 -3.39
N ALA A 29 -0.38 -2.05 -2.85
CA ALA A 29 -1.70 -1.84 -3.43
C ALA A 29 -2.27 -0.48 -3.02
N PHE A 30 -3.28 -0.02 -3.74
CA PHE A 30 -4.14 1.05 -3.28
C PHE A 30 -5.37 0.50 -2.57
N VAL A 31 -5.71 1.15 -1.46
CA VAL A 31 -7.02 1.02 -0.82
C VAL A 31 -7.89 2.16 -1.33
N TYR A 32 -9.00 1.79 -1.96
CA TYR A 32 -9.98 2.72 -2.49
C TYR A 32 -11.22 2.77 -1.61
N SER A 33 -11.96 3.88 -1.68
CA SER A 33 -13.34 3.94 -1.22
C SER A 33 -14.29 4.47 -2.29
N MET A 34 -15.53 4.02 -2.22
CA MET A 34 -16.64 4.49 -3.04
C MET A 34 -17.92 4.49 -2.22
N GLU A 35 -18.94 5.19 -2.71
CA GLU A 35 -20.26 5.20 -2.10
C GLU A 35 -21.16 4.19 -2.81
N VAL A 36 -21.79 3.30 -2.03
CA VAL A 36 -22.74 2.28 -2.51
C VAL A 36 -23.94 2.33 -1.59
N ASP A 37 -25.12 2.63 -2.16
CA ASP A 37 -26.38 2.76 -1.41
C ASP A 37 -26.26 3.72 -0.21
N GLY A 38 -25.60 4.87 -0.41
CA GLY A 38 -25.39 5.88 0.63
C GLY A 38 -24.36 5.49 1.70
N LYS A 39 -23.67 4.35 1.55
CA LYS A 39 -22.66 3.86 2.50
C LYS A 39 -21.27 3.89 1.86
N LYS A 40 -20.29 4.40 2.60
CA LYS A 40 -18.88 4.30 2.21
C LYS A 40 -18.43 2.84 2.31
N LYS A 41 -17.90 2.32 1.21
CA LYS A 41 -17.32 0.97 1.10
C LYS A 41 -15.87 1.08 0.67
N TYR A 42 -15.07 0.11 1.08
CA TYR A 42 -13.64 0.03 0.82
C TYR A 42 -13.30 -1.23 0.04
N TYR A 43 -12.27 -1.17 -0.79
CA TYR A 43 -11.68 -2.33 -1.46
C TYR A 43 -10.20 -2.09 -1.73
N ILE A 44 -9.47 -3.19 -1.92
CA ILE A 44 -8.08 -3.16 -2.39
C ILE A 44 -8.09 -3.33 -3.90
N GLY A 45 -7.39 -2.41 -4.56
CA GLY A 45 -7.08 -2.50 -5.98
C GLY A 45 -6.12 -3.65 -6.27
N ARG A 46 -5.49 -3.62 -7.44
CA ARG A 46 -4.57 -4.70 -7.79
C ARG A 46 -3.31 -4.62 -6.92
N THR A 47 -2.86 -5.77 -6.40
CA THR A 47 -1.60 -5.87 -5.66
C THR A 47 -0.45 -6.16 -6.62
N TYR A 48 0.65 -5.46 -6.44
CA TYR A 48 1.84 -5.58 -7.26
C TYR A 48 3.05 -5.94 -6.43
N SER A 49 3.93 -6.77 -6.99
CA SER A 49 5.25 -6.96 -6.40
C SER A 49 6.19 -5.90 -6.94
N GLY A 50 6.87 -5.21 -6.03
CA GLY A 50 8.02 -4.37 -6.33
C GLY A 50 9.21 -5.18 -6.84
N PHE A 51 10.31 -4.48 -7.04
CA PHE A 51 11.55 -5.11 -7.45
C PHE A 51 12.18 -5.80 -6.24
N GLY A 52 12.70 -7.02 -6.46
CA GLY A 52 13.60 -7.65 -5.51
C GLY A 52 14.97 -6.97 -5.54
N ARG A 53 15.83 -7.36 -4.59
CA ARG A 53 17.20 -6.86 -4.55
C ARG A 53 17.97 -7.27 -5.81
N ASN A 54 18.40 -6.30 -6.60
CA ASN A 54 19.25 -6.48 -7.78
C ASN A 54 20.53 -5.64 -7.61
N GLY A 55 21.61 -6.28 -7.12
CA GLY A 55 22.89 -5.62 -6.85
C GLY A 55 22.78 -4.52 -5.78
N PRO A 56 23.13 -3.26 -6.08
CA PRO A 56 23.03 -2.15 -5.13
C PRO A 56 21.58 -1.64 -4.95
N ILE A 57 20.64 -2.07 -5.79
CA ILE A 57 19.26 -1.60 -5.75
C ILE A 57 18.51 -2.29 -4.61
N GLN A 58 18.01 -1.50 -3.66
CA GLN A 58 17.15 -1.98 -2.59
C GLN A 58 15.76 -2.33 -3.12
N PRO A 59 15.07 -3.33 -2.53
CA PRO A 59 13.69 -3.60 -2.86
C PRO A 59 12.83 -2.35 -2.69
N ASN A 60 11.96 -2.09 -3.66
CA ASN A 60 11.04 -0.95 -3.61
C ASN A 60 9.82 -1.17 -4.51
N VAL A 61 8.73 -0.50 -4.18
CA VAL A 61 7.48 -0.45 -4.97
C VAL A 61 7.29 0.88 -5.72
N ILE A 62 8.31 1.73 -5.85
CA ILE A 62 8.16 3.10 -6.37
C ILE A 62 7.69 3.13 -7.84
N ILE A 63 8.31 2.33 -8.70
CA ILE A 63 7.94 2.27 -10.13
C ILE A 63 6.50 1.75 -10.31
N PRO A 64 6.10 0.60 -9.72
CA PRO A 64 4.71 0.17 -9.78
C PRO A 64 3.78 1.23 -9.16
N PHE A 65 4.16 1.84 -8.03
CA PHE A 65 3.39 2.92 -7.41
C PHE A 65 3.08 4.06 -8.38
N ILE A 66 4.08 4.59 -9.10
CA ILE A 66 3.88 5.70 -10.05
C ILE A 66 2.89 5.30 -11.15
N TYR A 67 3.04 4.10 -11.71
CA TYR A 67 2.14 3.60 -12.74
C TYR A 67 0.69 3.52 -12.23
N PHE A 68 0.45 3.00 -11.02
CA PHE A 68 -0.92 2.90 -10.47
C PHE A 68 -1.48 4.24 -10.06
N TYR A 69 -0.64 5.09 -9.47
CA TYR A 69 -1.06 6.40 -9.03
C TYR A 69 -1.51 7.25 -10.21
N VAL A 70 -0.83 7.15 -11.36
CA VAL A 70 -1.20 7.92 -12.57
C VAL A 70 -2.29 7.23 -13.38
N ILE A 71 -2.28 5.91 -13.53
CA ILE A 71 -3.17 5.21 -14.46
C ILE A 71 -4.35 4.57 -13.73
N GLU A 72 -4.12 3.61 -12.83
CA GLU A 72 -5.20 2.88 -12.14
C GLU A 72 -6.09 3.83 -11.34
N SER A 73 -5.53 4.81 -10.64
CA SER A 73 -6.32 5.76 -9.86
C SER A 73 -7.27 6.61 -10.70
N ILE A 74 -6.87 6.95 -11.94
CA ILE A 74 -7.72 7.68 -12.88
C ILE A 74 -8.83 6.77 -13.39
N PHE A 75 -8.51 5.53 -13.79
CA PHE A 75 -9.51 4.56 -14.24
C PHE A 75 -10.53 4.24 -13.14
N GLU A 76 -10.08 3.98 -11.91
CA GLU A 76 -10.95 3.73 -10.76
C GLU A 76 -11.83 4.93 -10.43
N TRP A 77 -11.31 6.15 -10.58
CA TRP A 77 -12.12 7.36 -10.42
C TRP A 77 -13.15 7.54 -11.54
N LEU A 78 -12.78 7.29 -12.80
CA LEU A 78 -13.70 7.44 -13.93
C LEU A 78 -14.81 6.38 -13.90
N LYS A 79 -14.47 5.13 -13.57
CA LYS A 79 -15.40 4.00 -13.61
C LYS A 79 -16.27 3.90 -12.35
N ASN A 80 -15.65 4.02 -11.18
CA ASN A 80 -16.30 3.71 -9.90
C ASN A 80 -16.49 4.95 -9.01
N ARG A 81 -16.09 6.15 -9.49
CA ARG A 81 -15.98 7.37 -8.66
C ARG A 81 -15.17 7.14 -7.38
N ALA A 82 -14.24 6.19 -7.43
CA ALA A 82 -13.46 5.78 -6.28
C ALA A 82 -12.43 6.85 -5.88
N LYS A 83 -12.16 6.92 -4.58
CA LYS A 83 -11.20 7.82 -3.95
C LYS A 83 -10.08 6.99 -3.32
N ILE A 84 -8.84 7.41 -3.51
CA ILE A 84 -7.69 6.79 -2.83
C ILE A 84 -7.80 7.10 -1.33
N GLU A 85 -7.75 6.07 -0.50
CA GLU A 85 -7.78 6.20 0.96
C GLU A 85 -6.42 5.88 1.59
N CYS A 86 -5.76 4.82 1.14
CA CYS A 86 -4.40 4.48 1.59
C CYS A 86 -3.56 3.92 0.44
N PHE A 87 -2.28 4.24 0.42
CA PHE A 87 -1.26 3.42 -0.24
C PHE A 87 -0.70 2.43 0.77
N ILE A 88 -0.99 1.13 0.60
CA ILE A 88 -0.48 0.08 1.48
C ILE A 88 0.70 -0.63 0.82
N HIS A 89 1.80 -0.82 1.54
CA HIS A 89 2.92 -1.62 1.08
C HIS A 89 3.61 -2.36 2.22
N THR A 90 4.31 -3.45 1.87
CA THR A 90 5.16 -4.19 2.79
C THR A 90 6.59 -3.65 2.75
N HIS A 91 7.29 -3.75 3.87
CA HIS A 91 8.75 -3.65 3.90
C HIS A 91 9.38 -5.05 3.94
N PRO A 92 10.55 -5.25 3.31
CA PRO A 92 11.19 -6.54 3.27
C PRO A 92 11.90 -6.83 4.59
N LYS A 93 12.31 -8.08 4.77
CA LYS A 93 13.15 -8.49 5.90
C LYS A 93 14.42 -7.63 5.90
N PRO A 94 14.75 -6.94 7.02
CA PRO A 94 15.96 -6.15 7.08
C PRO A 94 17.20 -7.06 7.09
N LYS A 95 18.36 -6.46 6.83
CA LYS A 95 19.64 -7.11 7.11
C LYS A 95 19.82 -7.21 8.62
N GLU A 96 20.65 -8.15 9.04
CA GLU A 96 21.03 -8.30 10.45
C GLU A 96 21.60 -6.97 11.00
N GLY A 97 21.11 -6.56 12.17
CA GLY A 97 21.46 -5.28 12.81
C GLY A 97 20.69 -4.05 12.31
N PHE A 98 19.77 -4.20 11.35
CA PHE A 98 18.93 -3.12 10.83
C PHE A 98 17.44 -3.38 11.08
N THR A 99 16.63 -2.33 10.96
CA THR A 99 15.16 -2.38 11.05
C THR A 99 14.55 -1.64 9.87
N ASN A 100 13.47 -2.20 9.32
CA ASN A 100 12.60 -1.58 8.33
C ASN A 100 11.20 -1.38 8.91
N ARG A 101 11.05 -1.25 10.23
CA ARG A 101 9.72 -1.08 10.86
C ARG A 101 9.05 0.25 10.55
N HIS A 102 9.83 1.29 10.31
CA HIS A 102 9.34 2.67 10.22
C HIS A 102 9.20 3.14 8.77
N PHE A 103 8.42 4.20 8.58
CA PHE A 103 8.35 4.92 7.31
C PHE A 103 9.72 5.43 6.89
N SER A 104 10.07 5.21 5.63
CA SER A 104 11.20 5.84 4.98
C SER A 104 10.86 7.30 4.63
N PRO A 105 11.87 8.16 4.39
CA PRO A 105 11.64 9.50 3.85
C PRO A 105 10.89 9.50 2.51
N VAL A 106 10.97 8.41 1.74
CA VAL A 106 10.23 8.27 0.47
C VAL A 106 8.74 8.07 0.74
N ASP A 107 8.39 7.24 1.73
CA ASP A 107 6.99 6.98 2.11
C ASP A 107 6.30 8.28 2.56
N LEU A 108 7.02 9.09 3.34
CA LEU A 108 6.54 10.41 3.77
C LEU A 108 6.31 11.36 2.58
N LYS A 109 7.17 11.31 1.54
CA LYS A 109 6.99 12.12 0.33
C LYS A 109 5.73 11.73 -0.45
N LEU A 110 5.26 10.48 -0.36
CA LEU A 110 4.04 10.05 -1.03
C LEU A 110 2.80 10.79 -0.51
N LEU A 111 2.79 11.24 0.74
CA LEU A 111 1.72 12.08 1.30
C LEU A 111 1.63 13.44 0.60
N GLY A 112 2.71 13.91 -0.03
CA GLY A 112 2.71 15.14 -0.82
C GLY A 112 1.83 15.04 -2.08
N LEU A 113 1.54 13.83 -2.54
CA LEU A 113 0.80 13.60 -3.78
C LEU A 113 -0.69 13.97 -3.65
N HIS A 114 -1.25 14.43 -4.77
CA HIS A 114 -2.65 14.84 -4.85
C HIS A 114 -3.58 13.64 -4.57
N ARG A 115 -4.65 13.83 -3.79
CA ARG A 115 -5.61 12.77 -3.42
C ARG A 115 -5.05 11.60 -2.59
N MET A 116 -3.77 11.60 -2.24
CA MET A 116 -3.24 10.66 -1.23
C MET A 116 -3.66 11.11 0.17
N LYS A 117 -4.34 10.24 0.91
CA LYS A 117 -4.78 10.53 2.28
C LYS A 117 -3.91 9.87 3.35
N SER A 118 -3.42 8.67 3.07
CA SER A 118 -2.61 7.93 4.03
C SER A 118 -1.63 6.98 3.34
N VAL A 119 -0.58 6.62 4.06
CA VAL A 119 0.38 5.57 3.70
C VAL A 119 0.40 4.54 4.82
N CYS A 120 0.31 3.27 4.46
CA CYS A 120 0.24 2.13 5.35
C CYS A 120 1.46 1.23 5.10
N VAL A 121 2.37 1.12 6.07
CA VAL A 121 3.58 0.28 6.02
C VAL A 121 3.34 -0.99 6.82
N VAL A 122 3.58 -2.14 6.19
CA VAL A 122 3.50 -3.48 6.79
C VAL A 122 4.92 -4.07 6.88
N PRO A 123 5.61 -3.96 8.02
CA PRO A 123 6.94 -4.52 8.14
C PRO A 123 6.92 -6.05 8.18
N TYR A 124 7.95 -6.67 7.61
CA TYR A 124 8.19 -8.11 7.71
C TYR A 124 8.41 -8.57 9.16
N GLU A 125 9.07 -7.73 9.97
CA GLU A 125 9.64 -8.08 11.27
C GLU A 125 8.61 -8.37 12.36
N ASN A 126 7.37 -7.89 12.22
CA ASN A 126 6.34 -8.01 13.26
C ASN A 126 4.92 -7.95 12.67
N ASN A 127 3.91 -7.96 13.53
CA ASN A 127 2.50 -7.92 13.14
C ASN A 127 1.90 -6.50 13.09
N GLU A 128 2.74 -5.45 13.14
CA GLU A 128 2.26 -4.07 13.10
C GLU A 128 1.80 -3.69 11.68
N ILE A 129 0.94 -2.68 11.63
CA ILE A 129 0.56 -1.95 10.41
C ILE A 129 0.69 -0.47 10.77
N ASN A 130 1.76 0.15 10.31
CA ASN A 130 2.05 1.55 10.59
C ASN A 130 1.27 2.42 9.62
N ILE A 131 0.43 3.32 10.11
CA ILE A 131 -0.40 4.20 9.27
C ILE A 131 -0.05 5.64 9.58
N ILE A 132 0.23 6.42 8.53
CA ILE A 132 0.39 7.86 8.61
C ILE A 132 -0.63 8.53 7.70
N ASN A 133 -1.25 9.60 8.19
CA ASN A 133 -2.26 10.38 7.46
C ASN A 133 -1.69 11.74 7.06
N LYS A 134 -2.21 12.28 5.96
CA LYS A 134 -1.97 13.65 5.49
C LYS A 134 -2.84 14.66 6.24
#